data_AF-A0A242P1A8-F1
#
_entry.id   AF-A0A242P1A8-F1
#
_cell.length_a   1.000
_cell.length_b   1.000
_cell.length_c   1.000
_cell.angle_alpha   90.00
_cell.angle_beta   90.00
_cell.angle_gamma   90.00
#
_symmetry.space_group_name_H-M   'P 1'
#
loop_
_entity.id
_entity.type
_entity.pdbx_description
1 polymer ?
#
loop_
_entity_poly.entity_id
_entity_poly.type
_entity_poly.pdbx_seq_one_letter_code
_entity_poly.pdbx_strand_id
1 'polypeptide(L)'
;MFIIFGTKGREVNEHTGQFNCPNCCAQQNIAGDQKQHQYAQIKVAKYFTLFFIPIFSFQTLGRYIKCQHCNSDFNENVLTYIPPTFEQQVSSYVEQELKSGTPITMVINKLKSQGLDNNQATSAVNNVVGDNIVICHHCHMDFLKGVEKCSLCEERIGH
;
A
#
# COMPACT_ATOMS: atom_id res chain seq x y z
N MET A 1 -49.93 -16.53 25.70
CA MET A 1 -49.02 -16.87 24.59
C MET A 1 -47.75 -16.06 24.78
N PHE A 2 -46.60 -16.71 24.99
CA PHE A 2 -45.32 -16.03 25.13
C PHE A 2 -44.61 -16.02 23.78
N ILE A 3 -44.22 -14.83 23.32
CA ILE A 3 -43.39 -14.66 22.12
C ILE A 3 -41.98 -14.33 22.60
N ILE A 4 -40.99 -15.08 22.12
CA ILE A 4 -39.58 -14.83 22.40
C ILE A 4 -38.96 -14.17 21.18
N PHE A 5 -38.47 -12.94 21.35
CA PHE A 5 -37.78 -12.17 20.32
C PHE A 5 -36.41 -11.68 20.81
N GLY A 6 -35.52 -11.39 19.87
CA GLY A 6 -34.16 -10.94 20.17
C GLY A 6 -33.43 -10.41 18.94
N THR A 7 -32.12 -10.19 19.08
CA THR A 7 -31.25 -9.77 17.97
C THR A 7 -29.97 -10.59 17.96
N LYS A 8 -29.41 -10.84 16.77
CA LYS A 8 -28.16 -11.58 16.60
C LYS A 8 -27.32 -10.95 15.49
N GLY A 9 -26.01 -10.78 15.74
CA GLY A 9 -25.04 -10.44 14.70
C GLY A 9 -24.72 -11.66 13.84
N ARG A 10 -24.65 -11.48 12.52
CA ARG A 10 -24.30 -12.54 11.58
C ARG A 10 -23.46 -11.99 10.43
N GLU A 11 -22.47 -12.79 10.05
CA GLU A 11 -21.72 -12.64 8.80
C GLU A 11 -22.40 -13.44 7.69
N VAL A 12 -22.49 -12.82 6.51
CA VAL A 12 -23.06 -13.44 5.32
C VAL A 12 -22.14 -13.17 4.14
N ASN A 13 -21.78 -14.24 3.41
CA ASN A 13 -21.13 -14.12 2.11
C ASN A 13 -22.14 -13.50 1.12
N GLU A 14 -21.93 -12.25 0.72
CA GLU A 14 -22.80 -11.58 -0.27
C GLU A 14 -22.30 -11.77 -1.70
N HIS A 15 -20.99 -11.80 -1.89
CA HIS A 15 -20.39 -11.87 -3.22
C HIS A 15 -19.05 -12.62 -3.17
N THR A 16 -18.62 -13.12 -4.32
CA THR A 16 -17.31 -13.73 -4.51
C THR A 16 -16.74 -13.28 -5.84
N GLY A 17 -15.44 -13.12 -5.92
CA GLY A 17 -14.77 -12.77 -7.17
C GLY A 17 -13.26 -12.86 -7.06
N GLN A 18 -12.56 -12.27 -8.02
CA GLN A 18 -11.11 -12.23 -8.06
C GLN A 18 -10.57 -10.82 -7.80
N PHE A 19 -9.43 -10.74 -7.12
CA PHE A 19 -8.75 -9.47 -6.84
C PHE A 19 -7.23 -9.66 -6.67
N ASN A 20 -6.51 -8.55 -6.59
CA ASN A 20 -5.12 -8.53 -6.18
C ASN A 20 -5.08 -8.43 -4.65
N CYS A 21 -4.74 -9.52 -3.96
CA CYS A 21 -4.60 -9.48 -2.50
C CYS A 21 -3.26 -8.81 -2.14
N PRO A 22 -3.24 -7.70 -1.37
CA PRO A 22 -1.99 -7.02 -1.00
C PRO A 22 -0.97 -7.95 -0.33
N ASN A 23 -1.43 -8.81 0.58
CA ASN A 23 -0.56 -9.73 1.32
C ASN A 23 0.01 -10.83 0.41
N CYS A 24 -0.83 -11.48 -0.41
CA CYS A 24 -0.36 -12.54 -1.30
C CYS A 24 0.56 -11.98 -2.38
N CYS A 25 0.22 -10.83 -2.98
CA CYS A 25 1.03 -10.21 -4.02
C CYS A 25 2.41 -9.81 -3.49
N ALA A 26 2.49 -9.26 -2.27
CA ALA A 26 3.77 -8.96 -1.63
C ALA A 26 4.59 -10.23 -1.36
N GLN A 27 3.97 -11.29 -0.84
CA GLN A 27 4.66 -12.54 -0.52
C GLN A 27 5.18 -13.28 -1.77
N GLN A 28 4.45 -13.19 -2.88
CA GLN A 28 4.74 -13.90 -4.13
C GLN A 28 5.44 -13.02 -5.17
N ASN A 29 5.78 -11.77 -4.84
CA ASN A 29 6.35 -10.78 -5.77
C ASN A 29 5.51 -10.60 -7.06
N ILE A 30 4.19 -10.62 -6.93
CA ILE A 30 3.27 -10.40 -8.05
C ILE A 30 3.09 -8.89 -8.27
N ALA A 31 3.29 -8.47 -9.52
CA ALA A 31 3.14 -7.09 -9.97
C ALA A 31 2.02 -6.95 -11.03
N GLY A 32 1.37 -5.78 -11.07
CA GLY A 32 0.35 -5.47 -12.07
C GLY A 32 -1.03 -6.06 -11.78
N ASP A 33 -2.01 -5.77 -12.65
CA ASP A 33 -3.42 -6.12 -12.44
C ASP A 33 -3.76 -7.53 -12.99
N GLN A 34 -3.32 -8.57 -12.30
CA GLN A 34 -3.54 -9.96 -12.73
C GLN A 34 -4.72 -10.66 -12.05
N LYS A 35 -5.25 -10.10 -10.95
CA LYS A 35 -6.40 -10.59 -10.16
C LYS A 35 -6.42 -12.11 -9.96
N GLN A 36 -5.35 -12.67 -9.40
CA GLN A 36 -5.18 -14.12 -9.32
C GLN A 36 -5.92 -14.78 -8.14
N HIS A 37 -6.27 -14.02 -7.10
CA HIS A 37 -6.76 -14.58 -5.84
C HIS A 37 -8.28 -14.44 -5.71
N GLN A 38 -8.94 -15.49 -5.21
CA GLN A 38 -10.36 -15.46 -4.90
C GLN A 38 -10.61 -14.69 -3.59
N TYR A 39 -11.71 -13.94 -3.54
CA TYR A 39 -12.22 -13.30 -2.34
C TYR A 39 -13.69 -13.64 -2.08
N ALA A 40 -14.11 -13.49 -0.83
CA ALA A 40 -15.52 -13.37 -0.47
C ALA A 40 -15.77 -12.00 0.15
N GLN A 41 -16.82 -11.31 -0.29
CA GLN A 41 -17.31 -10.11 0.36
C GLN A 41 -18.28 -10.52 1.46
N ILE A 42 -17.91 -10.18 2.69
CA ILE A 42 -18.68 -10.51 3.89
C ILE A 42 -19.47 -9.29 4.31
N LYS A 43 -20.79 -9.43 4.43
CA LYS A 43 -21.64 -8.46 5.13
C LYS A 43 -21.78 -8.86 6.59
N VAL A 44 -21.48 -7.92 7.49
CA VAL A 44 -21.80 -8.02 8.91
C VAL A 44 -23.11 -7.30 9.15
N ALA A 45 -24.14 -7.98 9.65
CA ALA A 45 -25.44 -7.39 9.90
C ALA A 45 -26.10 -7.92 11.18
N LYS A 46 -26.98 -7.11 11.78
CA LYS A 46 -27.88 -7.52 12.85
C LYS A 46 -29.19 -8.05 12.27
N TYR A 47 -29.60 -9.20 12.76
CA TYR A 47 -30.83 -9.88 12.41
C TYR A 47 -31.80 -9.86 13.58
N PHE A 48 -33.08 -9.65 13.27
CA PHE A 48 -34.16 -9.89 14.21
C PHE A 48 -34.39 -11.39 14.30
N THR A 49 -34.50 -11.90 15.52
CA THR A 49 -34.72 -13.32 15.78
C THR A 49 -36.06 -13.54 16.45
N LEU A 50 -36.83 -14.52 15.96
CA LEU A 50 -38.07 -14.99 16.60
C LEU A 50 -37.87 -16.46 16.94
N PHE A 51 -38.17 -16.86 18.18
CA PHE A 51 -37.89 -18.22 18.66
C PHE A 51 -36.45 -18.69 18.31
N PHE A 52 -35.48 -17.78 18.45
CA PHE A 52 -34.06 -17.98 18.14
C PHE A 52 -33.70 -18.19 16.64
N ILE A 53 -34.67 -18.11 15.73
CA ILE A 53 -34.45 -18.19 14.28
C ILE A 53 -34.27 -16.76 13.72
N PRO A 54 -33.14 -16.43 13.07
CA PRO A 54 -32.96 -15.15 12.40
C PRO A 54 -33.89 -15.04 11.18
N ILE A 55 -34.80 -14.07 11.17
CA ILE A 55 -35.80 -13.93 10.09
C ILE A 55 -35.30 -12.96 9.02
N PHE A 56 -34.92 -11.74 9.42
CA PHE A 56 -34.45 -10.71 8.48
C PHE A 56 -33.39 -9.83 9.12
N SER A 57 -32.50 -9.28 8.29
CA SER A 57 -31.54 -8.26 8.72
C SER A 57 -32.24 -6.91 8.81
N PHE A 58 -32.08 -6.20 9.93
CA PHE A 58 -32.63 -4.85 10.09
C PHE A 58 -31.53 -3.77 10.13
N GLN A 59 -30.26 -4.15 10.25
CA GLN A 59 -29.14 -3.20 10.25
C GLN A 59 -27.88 -3.84 9.67
N THR A 60 -27.27 -3.21 8.67
CA THR A 60 -25.91 -3.56 8.20
C THR A 60 -24.90 -2.79 9.03
N LEU A 61 -23.89 -3.50 9.57
CA LEU A 61 -22.81 -2.91 10.37
C LEU A 61 -21.58 -2.60 9.53
N GLY A 62 -21.36 -3.33 8.45
CA GLY A 62 -20.25 -3.09 7.54
C GLY A 62 -20.07 -4.22 6.54
N ARG A 63 -19.09 -4.01 5.66
CA ARG A 63 -18.63 -4.99 4.69
C ARG A 63 -17.11 -5.03 4.67
N TYR A 64 -16.58 -6.20 4.39
CA TYR A 64 -15.14 -6.39 4.19
C TYR A 64 -14.90 -7.50 3.17
N ILE A 65 -13.70 -7.49 2.61
CA ILE A 65 -13.23 -8.45 1.62
C ILE A 65 -12.30 -9.42 2.33
N LYS A 66 -12.64 -10.71 2.30
CA LYS A 66 -11.81 -11.78 2.83
C LYS A 66 -11.10 -12.52 1.71
N CYS A 67 -9.78 -12.52 1.72
CA CYS A 67 -9.00 -13.34 0.80
C CYS A 67 -9.20 -14.82 1.13
N GLN A 68 -9.56 -15.64 0.14
CA GLN A 68 -9.75 -17.09 0.34
C GLN A 68 -8.42 -17.87 0.32
N HIS A 69 -7.30 -17.22 0.01
CA HIS A 69 -5.98 -17.85 0.02
C HIS A 69 -5.25 -17.65 1.35
N CYS A 70 -5.08 -16.40 1.79
CA CYS A 70 -4.35 -16.07 3.02
C CYS A 70 -5.25 -15.73 4.22
N ASN A 71 -6.58 -15.78 4.07
CA ASN A 71 -7.58 -15.46 5.11
C ASN A 71 -7.50 -14.06 5.71
N SER A 72 -6.77 -13.14 5.08
CA SER A 72 -6.70 -11.74 5.51
C SER A 72 -7.98 -10.99 5.13
N ASP A 73 -8.38 -10.07 6.01
CA ASP A 73 -9.56 -9.23 5.86
C ASP A 73 -9.14 -7.80 5.45
N PHE A 74 -9.89 -7.20 4.53
CA PHE A 74 -9.61 -5.89 3.96
C PHE A 74 -10.88 -5.06 3.81
N ASN A 75 -10.76 -3.74 3.69
CA ASN A 75 -11.88 -2.90 3.29
C ASN A 75 -12.27 -3.16 1.81
N GLU A 76 -13.45 -2.69 1.41
CA GLU A 76 -13.97 -2.90 0.04
C GLU A 76 -13.09 -2.25 -1.05
N ASN A 77 -12.39 -1.17 -0.72
CA ASN A 77 -11.51 -0.46 -1.66
C ASN A 77 -10.31 -1.32 -2.10
N VAL A 78 -10.00 -2.43 -1.41
CA VAL A 78 -8.96 -3.36 -1.85
C VAL A 78 -9.24 -3.96 -3.23
N LEU A 79 -10.50 -3.98 -3.67
CA LEU A 79 -10.87 -4.52 -4.99
C LEU A 79 -10.30 -3.69 -6.15
N THR A 80 -9.90 -2.44 -5.89
CA THR A 80 -9.25 -1.56 -6.87
C THR A 80 -7.73 -1.50 -6.68
N TYR A 81 -7.17 -2.28 -5.75
CA TYR A 81 -5.72 -2.33 -5.55
C TYR A 81 -5.02 -2.96 -6.75
N ILE A 82 -3.98 -2.28 -7.23
CA ILE A 82 -3.07 -2.79 -8.26
C ILE A 82 -1.68 -2.82 -7.63
N PRO A 83 -1.07 -4.01 -7.50
CA PRO A 83 0.30 -4.15 -7.01
C PRO A 83 1.27 -3.34 -7.89
N PRO A 84 2.14 -2.51 -7.29
CA PRO A 84 3.06 -1.69 -8.06
C PRO A 84 4.07 -2.57 -8.81
N THR A 85 4.47 -2.13 -10.00
CA THR A 85 5.58 -2.75 -10.74
C THR A 85 6.91 -2.51 -10.03
N PHE A 86 7.94 -3.29 -10.39
CA PHE A 86 9.29 -3.09 -9.86
C PHE A 86 9.77 -1.65 -10.07
N GLU A 87 9.58 -1.09 -11.27
CA GLU A 87 9.95 0.30 -11.56
C GLU A 87 9.22 1.29 -10.66
N GLN A 88 7.91 1.10 -10.42
CA GLN A 88 7.13 1.97 -9.52
C GLN A 88 7.58 1.82 -8.06
N GLN A 89 7.93 0.61 -7.63
CA GLN A 89 8.47 0.36 -6.30
C GLN A 89 9.81 1.07 -6.10
N VAL A 90 10.72 0.96 -7.08
CA VAL A 90 12.01 1.64 -7.06
C VAL A 90 11.82 3.15 -7.04
N SER A 91 10.96 3.71 -7.90
CA SER A 91 10.68 5.14 -7.93
C SER A 91 10.11 5.67 -6.61
N SER A 92 9.15 4.94 -6.02
CA SER A 92 8.55 5.33 -4.72
C SER A 92 9.59 5.31 -3.59
N TYR A 93 10.45 4.29 -3.58
CA TYR A 93 11.54 4.19 -2.62
C TYR A 93 12.55 5.33 -2.77
N VAL A 94 12.98 5.61 -4.00
CA VAL A 94 13.89 6.73 -4.31
C VAL A 94 13.28 8.05 -3.87
N GLU A 95 12.02 8.30 -4.21
CA GLU A 95 11.32 9.53 -3.84
C GLU A 95 11.28 9.72 -2.32
N GLN A 96 10.96 8.67 -1.57
CA GLN A 96 10.95 8.70 -0.12
C GLN A 96 12.33 9.02 0.48
N GLU A 97 13.38 8.34 0.00
CA GLU A 97 14.75 8.55 0.50
C GLU A 97 15.25 9.96 0.22
N LEU A 98 15.00 10.48 -0.99
CA LEU A 98 15.39 11.83 -1.36
C LEU A 98 14.63 12.90 -0.58
N LYS A 99 13.31 12.75 -0.43
CA LYS A 99 12.48 13.66 0.39
C LYS A 99 12.87 13.65 1.86
N SER A 100 13.40 12.52 2.36
CA SER A 100 13.94 12.43 3.72
C SER A 100 15.28 13.16 3.91
N GLY A 101 15.84 13.74 2.85
CA GLY A 101 17.10 14.50 2.90
C GLY A 101 18.34 13.65 2.66
N THR A 102 18.20 12.47 2.06
CA THR A 102 19.37 11.66 1.66
C THR A 102 20.00 12.22 0.38
N PRO A 103 21.34 12.38 0.29
CA PRO A 103 21.99 12.84 -0.93
C PRO A 103 21.77 11.90 -2.12
N ILE A 104 21.63 12.45 -3.32
CA ILE A 104 21.34 11.73 -4.57
C ILE A 104 22.34 10.58 -4.80
N THR A 105 23.64 10.85 -4.67
CA THR A 105 24.69 9.83 -4.86
C THR A 105 24.60 8.67 -3.87
N MET A 106 24.15 8.92 -2.63
CA MET A 106 23.99 7.88 -1.62
C MET A 106 22.80 6.97 -1.96
N VAL A 107 21.70 7.54 -2.47
CA VAL A 107 20.56 6.76 -2.96
C VAL A 107 20.98 5.85 -4.12
N ILE A 108 21.74 6.38 -5.10
CA ILE A 108 22.30 5.59 -6.21
C ILE A 108 23.16 4.43 -5.68
N ASN A 109 24.05 4.70 -4.72
CA ASN A 109 24.91 3.65 -4.14
C ASN A 109 24.10 2.59 -3.36
N LYS A 110 23.04 3.01 -2.67
CA LYS A 110 22.14 2.09 -1.96
C LYS A 110 21.41 1.17 -2.93
N LEU A 111 20.91 1.69 -4.05
CA LEU A 111 20.32 0.88 -5.13
C LEU A 111 21.34 -0.12 -5.72
N LYS A 112 22.60 0.33 -5.93
CA LYS A 112 23.67 -0.57 -6.41
C LYS A 112 23.97 -1.70 -5.42
N SER A 113 23.98 -1.39 -4.12
CA SER A 113 24.17 -2.42 -3.08
C SER A 113 23.01 -3.43 -3.01
N GLN A 114 21.84 -3.05 -3.52
CA GLN A 114 20.66 -3.91 -3.64
C GLN A 114 20.65 -4.73 -4.95
N GLY A 115 21.71 -4.63 -5.77
CA GLY A 115 21.90 -5.45 -6.96
C GLY A 115 21.55 -4.78 -8.29
N LEU A 116 21.15 -3.50 -8.30
CA LEU A 116 20.97 -2.75 -9.56
C LEU A 116 22.35 -2.38 -10.14
N ASP A 117 22.49 -2.43 -11.47
CA ASP A 117 23.69 -1.93 -12.10
C ASP A 117 23.75 -0.39 -12.06
N ASN A 118 24.89 0.19 -12.46
CA ASN A 118 25.11 1.63 -12.39
C ASN A 118 24.13 2.43 -13.26
N ASN A 119 23.79 1.92 -14.45
CA ASN A 119 22.89 2.60 -15.39
C ASN A 119 21.45 2.52 -14.90
N GLN A 120 21.03 1.37 -14.37
CA GLN A 120 19.72 1.16 -13.77
C GLN A 120 19.52 2.05 -12.55
N ALA A 121 20.47 2.06 -11.61
CA ALA A 121 20.39 2.88 -10.41
C ALA A 121 20.36 4.38 -10.73
N THR A 122 21.20 4.83 -11.66
CA THR A 122 21.25 6.24 -12.08
C THR A 122 19.97 6.65 -12.81
N SER A 123 19.49 5.83 -13.74
CA SER A 123 18.24 6.11 -14.47
C SER A 123 17.02 6.15 -13.55
N ALA A 124 16.95 5.23 -12.58
CA ALA A 124 15.87 5.21 -11.59
C ALA A 124 15.81 6.50 -10.77
N VAL A 125 16.97 7.02 -10.35
CA VAL A 125 17.04 8.28 -9.59
C VAL A 125 16.73 9.48 -10.49
N ASN A 126 17.28 9.53 -11.70
CA ASN A 126 17.05 10.63 -12.64
C ASN A 126 15.57 10.76 -13.05
N ASN A 127 14.86 9.65 -13.20
CA ASN A 127 13.43 9.65 -13.51
C ASN A 127 12.57 10.30 -12.41
N VAL A 128 13.03 10.28 -11.15
CA VAL A 128 12.35 10.90 -10.01
C VAL A 128 12.77 12.35 -9.82
N VAL A 129 14.07 12.63 -9.94
CA VAL A 129 14.64 13.96 -9.66
C VAL A 129 14.35 14.94 -10.80
N GLY A 130 14.50 14.52 -12.05
CA GLY A 130 14.52 15.42 -13.21
C GLY A 130 15.58 16.52 -13.03
N ASP A 131 15.18 17.77 -13.23
CA ASP A 131 16.04 18.96 -13.04
C ASP A 131 15.95 19.56 -11.61
N ASN A 132 15.27 18.89 -10.67
CA ASN A 132 15.01 19.41 -9.32
C ASN A 132 16.17 19.14 -8.35
N ILE A 133 17.37 19.60 -8.68
CA ILE A 133 18.58 19.39 -7.88
C ILE A 133 18.99 20.68 -7.18
N VAL A 134 19.41 20.58 -5.93
CA VAL A 134 20.09 21.64 -5.18
C VAL A 134 21.38 21.10 -4.56
N ILE A 135 22.43 21.91 -4.60
CA ILE A 135 23.76 21.53 -4.10
C ILE A 135 23.96 22.17 -2.73
N CYS A 136 24.38 21.39 -1.74
CA CYS A 136 24.79 21.96 -0.45
C CYS A 136 26.10 22.76 -0.63
N HIS A 137 26.10 24.04 -0.25
CA HIS A 137 27.28 24.91 -0.39
C HIS A 137 28.47 24.53 0.50
N HIS A 138 28.25 23.71 1.52
CA HIS A 138 29.30 23.34 2.49
C HIS A 138 29.97 22.00 2.16
N CYS A 139 29.18 20.96 1.86
CA CYS A 139 29.71 19.63 1.58
C CYS A 139 29.65 19.26 0.09
N HIS A 140 29.12 20.14 -0.76
CA HIS A 140 29.02 19.98 -2.23
C HIS A 140 28.28 18.72 -2.69
N MET A 141 27.35 18.23 -1.87
CA MET A 141 26.53 17.07 -2.19
C MET A 141 25.20 17.51 -2.82
N ASP A 142 24.70 16.69 -3.74
CA ASP A 142 23.47 16.93 -4.46
C ASP A 142 22.25 16.38 -3.70
N PHE A 143 21.20 17.18 -3.61
CA PHE A 143 19.94 16.86 -2.94
C PHE A 143 18.75 17.20 -3.85
N LEU A 144 17.59 16.61 -3.53
CA LEU A 144 16.33 16.99 -4.15
C LEU A 144 15.92 18.40 -3.68
N LYS A 145 15.46 19.24 -4.61
CA LYS A 145 14.91 20.57 -4.30
C LYS A 145 13.75 20.45 -3.30
N GLY A 146 13.79 21.26 -2.25
CA GLY A 146 12.82 21.22 -1.14
C GLY A 146 13.36 20.62 0.15
N VAL A 147 14.56 20.01 0.13
CA VAL A 147 15.29 19.65 1.35
C VAL A 147 15.92 20.91 1.95
N GLU A 148 15.51 21.30 3.16
CA GLU A 148 15.94 22.57 3.79
C GLU A 148 17.29 22.46 4.52
N LYS A 149 17.61 21.30 5.11
CA LYS A 149 18.79 21.07 5.95
C LYS A 149 19.59 19.87 5.44
N CYS A 150 20.90 20.03 5.35
CA CYS A 150 21.81 18.97 4.93
C CYS A 150 21.90 17.87 6.00
N SER A 151 21.66 16.63 5.62
CA SER A 151 21.78 15.47 6.51
C SER A 151 23.23 15.12 6.88
N LEU A 152 24.23 15.69 6.19
CA LEU A 152 25.64 15.38 6.41
C LEU A 152 26.39 16.43 7.22
N CYS A 153 26.19 17.72 6.90
CA CYS A 153 26.88 18.82 7.60
C CYS A 153 25.94 19.68 8.43
N GLU A 154 24.65 19.37 8.47
CA GLU A 154 23.62 20.09 9.22
C GLU A 154 23.36 21.55 8.81
N GLU A 155 24.06 22.05 7.80
CA GLU A 155 23.85 23.39 7.27
C GLU A 155 22.60 23.47 6.39
N ARG A 156 22.05 24.68 6.25
CA ARG A 156 20.90 24.91 5.36
C ARG A 156 21.32 24.72 3.90
N ILE A 157 20.52 23.97 3.14
CA ILE A 157 20.75 23.76 1.71
C ILE A 157 20.03 24.86 0.94
N GLY A 158 20.75 25.95 0.65
CA GLY A 158 20.40 26.99 -0.33
C GLY A 158 19.03 27.68 -0.20
N HIS A 159 19.05 29.00 0.00
CA HIS A 159 17.97 29.89 -0.46
C HIS A 159 18.26 30.36 -1.89
#